data_AF-A0A832H3J3-F1
#
_entry.id   AF-A0A832H3J3-F1
#
_cell.length_a   1.000
_cell.length_b   1.000
_cell.length_c   1.000
_cell.angle_alpha   90.00
_cell.angle_beta   90.00
_cell.angle_gamma   90.00
#
_symmetry.space_group_name_H-M   'P 1'
#
loop_
_entity.id
_entity.type
_entity.pdbx_description
1 polymer ?
#
loop_
_entity_poly.entity_id
_entity_poly.type
_entity_poly.pdbx_seq_one_letter_code
_entity_poly.pdbx_strand_id
1 'polypeptide(L)'
;FGLGYLRLNRPLQAGMLVTIEPGFYQVPAILNDPKRRETYQNVVNWERLAEFVDVRGIRIEDDVLVTETGTEVLTQQLPTAIADLEQLTQTKST
;
A
#
# COMPACT_ATOMS: atom_id res chain seq x y z
N PHE A 1 12.61 13.08 4.16
CA PHE A 1 12.02 12.21 3.12
C PHE A 1 13.09 11.22 2.67
N GLY A 2 12.72 10.08 2.09
CA GLY A 2 13.69 9.01 1.77
C GLY A 2 13.73 7.91 2.83
N LEU A 3 14.89 7.24 2.99
CA LEU A 3 15.01 5.97 3.73
C LEU A 3 14.89 6.09 5.27
N GLY A 4 14.77 7.30 5.83
CA GLY A 4 14.85 7.53 7.28
C GLY A 4 13.72 6.93 8.13
N TYR A 5 12.65 6.43 7.51
CA TYR A 5 11.54 5.75 8.19
C TYR A 5 11.41 4.27 7.80
N LEU A 6 12.32 3.76 6.95
CA LEU A 6 12.38 2.33 6.66
C LEU A 6 12.95 1.58 7.85
N ARG A 7 12.32 0.47 8.19
CA ARG A 7 12.74 -0.38 9.31
C ARG A 7 13.89 -1.33 8.95
N LEU A 8 14.14 -1.50 7.65
CA LEU A 8 15.21 -2.35 7.12
C LEU A 8 15.99 -1.59 6.05
N ASN A 9 17.31 -1.46 6.27
CA ASN A 9 18.26 -0.89 5.31
C ASN A 9 19.47 -1.82 5.18
N ARG A 10 19.21 -3.05 4.74
CA ARG A 10 20.21 -4.11 4.55
C ARG A 10 19.88 -4.91 3.29
N PRO A 11 20.87 -5.50 2.60
CA PRO A 11 20.61 -6.48 1.56
C PRO A 11 19.80 -7.66 2.13
N LEU A 12 18.79 -8.10 1.39
CA LEU A 12 18.01 -9.28 1.72
C LEU A 12 18.88 -10.54 1.61
N GLN A 13 18.71 -11.47 2.54
CA GLN A 13 19.44 -12.74 2.60
C GLN A 13 18.45 -13.88 2.82
N ALA A 14 18.79 -15.08 2.34
CA ALA A 14 17.98 -16.28 2.55
C ALA A 14 17.68 -16.49 4.05
N GLY A 15 16.43 -16.87 4.36
CA GLY A 15 15.94 -17.04 5.72
C GLY A 15 15.38 -15.77 6.38
N MET A 16 15.52 -14.59 5.76
CA MET A 16 14.81 -13.39 6.20
C MET A 16 13.32 -13.49 5.86
N LEU A 17 12.47 -13.14 6.83
CA LEU A 17 11.03 -12.93 6.62
C LEU A 17 10.74 -11.43 6.74
N VAL A 18 10.14 -10.86 5.69
CA VAL A 18 9.87 -9.42 5.59
C VAL A 18 8.45 -9.18 5.08
N THR A 19 7.88 -8.03 5.45
CA THR A 19 6.61 -7.57 4.89
C THR A 19 6.86 -6.80 3.59
N ILE A 20 6.03 -7.06 2.58
CA ILE A 20 5.90 -6.24 1.38
C ILE A 20 4.55 -5.54 1.48
N GLU A 21 4.57 -4.28 1.91
CA GLU A 21 3.36 -3.58 2.39
C GLU A 21 3.10 -2.20 1.75
N PRO A 22 3.10 -2.07 0.41
CA PRO A 22 2.83 -0.78 -0.23
C PRO A 22 1.43 -0.27 0.13
N GLY A 23 1.32 1.04 0.36
CA GLY A 23 0.05 1.67 0.68
C GLY A 23 -0.10 3.06 0.07
N PHE A 24 -1.36 3.41 -0.21
CA PHE A 24 -1.79 4.73 -0.64
C PHE A 24 -2.74 5.29 0.41
N TYR A 25 -2.50 6.52 0.86
CA TYR A 25 -3.32 7.15 1.89
C TYR A 25 -3.58 8.61 1.55
N GLN A 26 -4.82 9.02 1.79
CA GLN A 26 -5.21 10.42 1.73
C GLN A 26 -5.18 11.00 3.14
N VAL A 27 -4.02 11.48 3.57
CA VAL A 27 -3.83 12.06 4.91
C VAL A 27 -4.12 13.56 4.85
N PRO A 28 -5.23 14.07 5.43
CA PRO A 28 -5.62 15.48 5.28
C PRO A 28 -4.56 16.45 5.80
N ALA A 29 -3.89 16.11 6.89
CA ALA A 29 -2.80 16.91 7.46
C ALA A 29 -1.59 17.07 6.52
N ILE A 30 -1.40 16.14 5.58
CA ILE A 30 -0.34 16.21 4.57
C ILE A 30 -0.85 16.93 3.32
N LEU A 31 -2.04 16.53 2.82
CA LEU A 31 -2.60 16.98 1.55
C LEU A 31 -3.15 18.41 1.57
N ASN A 32 -3.62 18.89 2.72
CA ASN A 32 -4.16 20.24 2.86
C ASN A 32 -3.10 21.31 3.20
N ASP A 33 -1.82 20.93 3.22
CA ASP A 33 -0.73 21.89 3.35
C ASP A 33 -0.69 22.82 2.11
N PRO A 34 -0.86 24.15 2.27
CA PRO A 34 -0.95 25.07 1.13
C PRO A 34 0.31 25.06 0.26
N LYS A 35 1.48 24.98 0.88
CA LYS A 35 2.77 24.97 0.18
C LYS A 35 2.93 23.71 -0.68
N ARG A 36 2.50 22.54 -0.20
CA ARG A 36 2.48 21.31 -1.01
C ARG A 36 1.51 21.42 -2.18
N ARG A 37 0.30 21.96 -1.96
CA ARG A 37 -0.67 22.13 -3.04
C ARG A 37 -0.14 23.00 -4.17
N GLU A 38 0.49 24.12 -3.82
CA GLU A 38 1.18 24.99 -4.77
C GLU A 38 2.33 24.26 -5.48
N THR A 39 3.19 23.57 -4.71
CA THR A 39 4.35 22.83 -5.26
C THR A 39 3.93 21.79 -6.30
N TYR A 40 2.80 21.11 -6.07
CA TYR A 40 2.33 20.00 -6.89
C TYR A 40 1.10 20.34 -7.75
N GLN A 41 0.78 21.63 -7.92
CA GLN A 41 -0.41 22.10 -8.65
C GLN A 41 -0.51 21.56 -10.09
N ASN A 42 0.64 21.34 -10.74
CA ASN A 42 0.71 20.89 -12.13
C ASN A 42 0.91 19.37 -12.29
N VAL A 43 1.01 18.62 -11.18
CA VAL A 43 1.21 17.16 -11.21
C VAL A 43 0.08 16.39 -10.53
N VAL A 44 -0.67 17.03 -9.62
CA VAL A 44 -1.84 16.44 -8.97
C VAL A 44 -3.11 17.10 -9.50
N ASN A 45 -4.03 16.29 -10.02
CA ASN A 45 -5.40 16.73 -10.24
C ASN A 45 -6.14 16.76 -8.89
N TRP A 46 -6.16 17.92 -8.26
CA TRP A 46 -6.73 18.10 -6.92
C TRP A 46 -8.25 17.95 -6.87
N GLU A 47 -8.94 18.29 -7.96
CA GLU A 47 -10.39 18.12 -8.07
C GLU A 47 -10.73 16.63 -8.09
N ARG A 48 -10.07 15.85 -8.97
CA ARG A 48 -10.27 14.41 -9.05
C ARG A 48 -9.88 13.68 -7.77
N LEU A 49 -8.83 14.11 -7.07
CA LEU A 49 -8.45 13.53 -5.79
C LEU A 49 -9.54 13.73 -4.72
N ALA A 50 -10.18 14.91 -4.70
CA ALA A 50 -11.23 15.22 -3.72
C ALA A 50 -12.48 14.32 -3.85
N GLU A 51 -12.72 13.75 -5.03
CA GLU A 51 -13.84 12.81 -5.26
C GLU A 51 -13.70 11.51 -4.46
N PHE A 52 -12.50 11.18 -3.97
CA PHE A 52 -12.23 9.94 -3.21
C PHE A 52 -11.99 10.19 -1.72
N VAL A 53 -12.42 11.34 -1.17
CA VAL A 53 -12.10 11.74 0.22
C VAL A 53 -12.62 10.76 1.28
N ASP A 54 -13.62 9.96 0.95
CA ASP A 54 -14.18 8.89 1.79
C ASP A 54 -13.23 7.67 1.89
N VAL A 55 -12.35 7.47 0.91
CA VAL A 55 -11.30 6.45 0.93
C VAL A 55 -10.05 6.99 1.64
N ARG A 56 -9.95 6.71 2.95
CA ARG A 56 -8.82 7.15 3.78
C ARG A 56 -7.48 6.55 3.36
N GLY A 57 -7.49 5.34 2.82
CA GLY A 57 -6.31 4.70 2.27
C GLY A 57 -6.47 3.19 2.12
N ILE A 58 -5.50 2.60 1.45
CA ILE A 58 -5.44 1.19 1.09
C ILE A 58 -4.00 0.73 1.34
N ARG A 59 -3.83 -0.46 1.91
CA ARG A 59 -2.55 -1.17 2.01
C ARG A 59 -2.80 -2.63 1.69
N ILE A 60 -1.96 -3.18 0.84
CA ILE A 60 -1.86 -4.62 0.60
C ILE A 60 -0.53 -5.03 1.18
N GLU A 61 -0.54 -6.07 2.00
CA GLU A 61 0.59 -6.48 2.82
C GLU A 61 0.74 -8.00 2.75
N ASP A 62 1.90 -8.43 2.27
CA ASP A 62 2.28 -9.83 2.19
C ASP A 62 3.48 -10.13 3.09
N ASP A 63 3.44 -11.26 3.77
CA ASP A 63 4.60 -11.89 4.41
C ASP A 63 5.41 -12.68 3.37
N VAL A 64 6.68 -12.28 3.18
CA VAL A 64 7.56 -12.84 2.15
C VAL A 64 8.84 -13.39 2.77
N LEU A 65 9.04 -14.70 2.61
CA LEU A 65 10.28 -15.39 2.97
C LEU A 65 11.28 -15.28 1.82
N VAL A 66 12.48 -14.79 2.10
CA VAL A 66 13.59 -14.79 1.15
C VAL A 66 14.23 -16.17 1.14
N THR A 67 14.36 -16.76 -0.04
CA THR A 67 15.01 -18.07 -0.25
C THR A 67 16.38 -17.89 -0.90
N GLU A 68 17.15 -18.97 -1.07
CA GLU A 68 18.46 -18.90 -1.72
C GLU A 68 18.38 -18.45 -3.19
N THR A 69 17.26 -18.74 -3.87
CA THR A 69 17.08 -18.50 -5.30
C THR A 69 15.97 -17.50 -5.62
N GLY A 70 15.29 -16.96 -4.61
CA GLY A 70 14.17 -16.03 -4.82
C GLY A 70 13.40 -15.75 -3.54
N THR A 71 12.08 -15.89 -3.60
CA THR A 71 11.16 -15.63 -2.49
C THR A 71 9.98 -16.59 -2.50
N GLU A 72 9.39 -16.79 -1.32
CA GLU A 72 8.12 -17.47 -1.12
C GLU A 72 7.14 -16.50 -0.44
N VAL A 73 5.95 -16.33 -1.02
CA VAL A 73 4.90 -15.47 -0.47
C VAL A 73 3.99 -16.32 0.41
N LEU A 74 4.12 -16.19 1.72
CA LEU A 74 3.41 -17.03 2.71
C LEU A 74 1.91 -16.72 2.79
N THR A 75 1.54 -15.54 2.32
CA THR A 75 0.18 -14.96 2.38
C THR A 75 -0.52 -14.97 1.02
N GLN A 76 0.06 -15.62 0.01
CA GLN A 76 -0.43 -15.63 -1.39
C GLN A 76 -1.88 -16.09 -1.59
N GLN A 77 -2.47 -16.77 -0.59
CA GLN A 77 -3.86 -17.22 -0.63
C GLN A 77 -4.86 -16.11 -0.29
N LEU A 78 -4.40 -14.97 0.23
CA LEU A 78 -5.26 -13.82 0.48
C LEU A 78 -5.68 -13.18 -0.85
N PRO A 79 -6.99 -12.99 -1.11
CA PRO A 79 -7.44 -12.39 -2.34
C PRO A 79 -7.07 -10.91 -2.38
N THR A 80 -6.46 -10.49 -3.49
CA THR A 80 -6.15 -9.08 -3.76
C THR A 80 -6.75 -8.60 -5.08
N ALA A 81 -7.17 -9.52 -5.96
CA ALA A 81 -7.90 -9.17 -7.16
C ALA A 81 -9.32 -8.70 -6.79
N ILE A 82 -9.80 -7.68 -7.52
CA ILE A 82 -11.12 -7.06 -7.28
C ILE A 82 -12.24 -8.11 -7.29
N ALA A 83 -12.26 -8.99 -8.30
CA ALA A 83 -13.29 -10.01 -8.45
C ALA A 83 -13.31 -10.99 -7.26
N ASP A 84 -12.14 -11.43 -6.79
CA ASP A 84 -12.05 -12.36 -5.67
C ASP A 84 -12.51 -11.72 -4.36
N LEU A 85 -12.17 -10.43 -4.15
CA LEU A 85 -12.61 -9.65 -3.00
C LEU A 85 -14.13 -9.41 -3.03
N GLU A 86 -14.69 -9.04 -4.18
CA GLU A 86 -16.12 -8.86 -4.37
C GLU A 86 -16.88 -10.17 -4.12
N GLN A 87 -16.38 -11.29 -4.65
CA GLN A 87 -16.97 -12.61 -4.38
C GLN A 87 -16.91 -12.99 -2.90
N LEU A 88 -15.76 -12.76 -2.25
CA LEU A 88 -15.60 -13.06 -0.82
C LEU A 88 -16.58 -12.25 0.05
N THR A 89 -16.82 -10.98 -0.30
CA THR A 89 -17.70 -10.09 0.47
C THR A 89 -19.19 -10.31 0.19
N GLN A 90 -19.56 -10.75 -1.02
CA GLN A 90 -20.94 -11.07 -1.38
C GLN A 90 -21.46 -12.36 -0.73
N THR A 91 -20.56 -13.26 -0.30
CA THR A 91 -20.94 -14.58 0.24
C THR A 91 -21.50 -14.52 1.68
N LYS A 92 -21.69 -13.34 2.28
CA LYS A 92 -22.37 -13.21 3.58
C LYS A 92 -23.86 -12.88 3.44
N SER A 93 -24.66 -13.94 3.29
CA SER A 93 -26.04 -14.00 3.76
C SER A 93 -26.37 -15.46 4.10
N THR A 94 -26.01 -15.88 5.31
CA THR A 94 -26.63 -17.00 6.03
C THR A 94 -26.55 -16.69 7.52
#